data_AF-A0A2A3DGT4-F1
#
_entry.id   AF-A0A2A3DGT4-F1
#
_cell.length_a   1.000
_cell.length_b   1.000
_cell.length_c   1.000
_cell.angle_alpha   90.00
_cell.angle_beta   90.00
_cell.angle_gamma   90.00
#
_symmetry.space_group_name_H-M   'P 1'
#
loop_
_entity.id
_entity.type
_entity.pdbx_description
1 polymer ?
#
loop_
_entity_poly.entity_id
_entity_poly.type
_entity_poly.pdbx_seq_one_letter_code
_entity_poly.pdbx_strand_id
1 'polypeptide(L)'
;MRNIQIIDGALNATFSIFQATEEEFAAIFPDGQDMELAEDLFERLGDEEAGRVLAQLWNRPILKRDALGIHGTLFYNNERRQIPRSKREVDWDSALNEAQRNLFSRHR
;
A
#
# COMPACT_ATOMS: atom_id res chain seq x y z
N MET A 1 -3.81 -6.36 13.24
CA MET A 1 -2.51 -6.28 12.54
C MET A 1 -2.78 -6.44 11.06
N ARG A 2 -2.33 -5.47 10.28
CA ARG A 2 -2.53 -5.41 8.83
C ARG A 2 -1.19 -5.58 8.12
N ASN A 3 -1.18 -6.41 7.09
CA ASN A 3 -0.01 -6.64 6.26
C ASN A 3 0.03 -5.63 5.11
N ILE A 4 1.13 -4.90 4.98
CA ILE A 4 1.40 -3.92 3.93
C ILE A 4 2.51 -4.48 3.03
N GLN A 5 2.29 -4.52 1.72
CA GLN A 5 3.36 -4.74 0.76
C GLN A 5 4.08 -3.41 0.48
N ILE A 6 5.40 -3.39 0.59
CA ILE A 6 6.20 -2.20 0.27
C ILE A 6 6.99 -2.44 -1.01
N ILE A 7 6.87 -1.49 -1.93
CA ILE A 7 7.58 -1.47 -3.20
C ILE A 7 8.49 -0.24 -3.22
N ASP A 8 9.78 -0.44 -3.00
CA ASP A 8 10.79 0.63 -2.98
C ASP A 8 11.69 0.56 -4.22
N GLY A 9 11.49 1.52 -5.14
CA GLY A 9 12.17 1.59 -6.43
C GLY A 9 11.91 0.41 -7.37
N ALA A 10 11.24 -0.64 -6.88
CA ALA A 10 10.95 -1.90 -7.55
C ALA A 10 12.15 -2.53 -8.28
N LEU A 11 13.37 -2.30 -7.78
CA LEU A 11 14.61 -2.83 -8.37
C LEU A 11 14.70 -4.35 -8.28
N ASN A 12 14.00 -4.93 -7.30
CA ASN A 12 13.84 -6.37 -7.14
C ASN A 12 12.36 -6.77 -7.31
N ALA A 13 12.13 -8.03 -7.64
CA ALA A 13 10.78 -8.60 -7.77
C ALA A 13 10.31 -9.28 -6.48
N THR A 14 10.95 -9.02 -5.33
CA THR A 14 10.67 -9.74 -4.09
C THR A 14 9.75 -9.00 -3.14
N PHE A 15 9.48 -7.70 -3.32
CA PHE A 15 8.51 -6.85 -2.59
C PHE A 15 8.18 -7.30 -1.16
N SER A 16 8.85 -6.70 -0.17
CA SER A 16 8.72 -7.07 1.25
C SER A 16 7.33 -6.80 1.81
N ILE A 17 6.94 -7.56 2.85
CA ILE A 17 5.68 -7.35 3.58
C ILE A 17 6.01 -6.95 5.01
N PHE A 18 5.30 -5.94 5.52
CA PHE A 18 5.44 -5.41 6.87
C PHE A 18 4.10 -5.44 7.59
N GLN A 19 4.13 -5.51 8.92
CA GLN A 19 2.92 -5.48 9.73
C GLN A 19 2.71 -4.10 10.38
N ALA A 20 1.55 -3.52 10.12
CA ALA A 20 1.06 -2.31 10.76
C ALA A 20 0.03 -2.65 11.84
N THR A 21 -0.05 -1.80 12.88
CA THR A 21 -1.23 -1.75 13.75
C THR A 21 -2.41 -1.17 12.97
N GLU A 22 -3.62 -1.24 13.54
CA GLU A 22 -4.79 -0.66 12.87
C GLU A 22 -4.67 0.86 12.77
N GLU A 23 -4.09 1.52 13.78
CA GLU A 23 -3.89 2.97 13.81
C GLU A 23 -2.87 3.41 12.76
N GLU A 24 -1.74 2.71 12.65
CA GLU A 24 -0.73 2.99 11.62
C GLU A 24 -1.28 2.73 10.22
N PHE A 25 -2.04 1.63 10.05
CA PHE A 25 -2.68 1.33 8.78
C PHE A 25 -3.68 2.42 8.38
N ALA A 26 -4.52 2.88 9.31
CA ALA A 26 -5.48 3.96 9.06
C ALA A 26 -4.81 5.31 8.78
N ALA A 27 -3.64 5.57 9.39
CA ALA A 27 -2.85 6.76 9.09
C ALA A 27 -2.26 6.73 7.67
N ILE A 28 -1.81 5.56 7.23
CA ILE A 28 -1.25 5.36 5.88
C ILE A 28 -2.35 5.34 4.82
N PHE A 29 -3.45 4.61 5.06
CA PHE A 29 -4.53 4.39 4.10
C PHE A 29 -5.89 4.88 4.67
N PRO A 30 -6.16 6.20 4.65
CA PRO A 30 -7.43 6.74 5.12
C PRO A 30 -8.58 6.38 4.17
N ASP A 31 -9.82 6.54 4.63
CA ASP A 31 -11.03 6.53 3.77
C ASP A 31 -11.23 5.27 2.91
N GLY A 32 -10.79 4.11 3.40
CA GLY A 32 -10.94 2.83 2.68
C GLY A 32 -9.97 2.64 1.51
N GLN A 33 -8.90 3.43 1.48
CA GLN A 33 -7.77 3.23 0.56
C GLN A 33 -7.04 1.93 0.88
N ASP A 34 -6.37 1.38 -0.13
CA ASP A 34 -5.49 0.21 -0.02
C ASP A 34 -4.21 0.37 -0.85
N MET A 35 -4.02 1.54 -1.47
CA MET A 35 -2.80 1.94 -2.17
C MET A 35 -2.35 3.31 -1.67
N GLU A 36 -1.05 3.55 -1.56
CA GLU A 36 -0.54 4.88 -1.18
C GLU A 36 0.85 5.12 -1.80
N LEU A 37 1.12 6.38 -2.17
CA LEU A 37 2.46 6.85 -2.50
C LEU A 37 3.08 7.42 -1.23
N ALA A 38 4.32 7.04 -0.93
CA ALA A 38 5.02 7.56 0.24
C ALA A 38 5.11 9.10 0.17
N GLU A 39 5.34 9.65 -1.02
CA GLU A 39 5.40 11.09 -1.26
C GLU A 39 4.08 11.79 -0.86
N ASP A 40 2.93 11.24 -1.25
CA ASP A 40 1.61 11.77 -0.87
C ASP A 40 1.35 11.64 0.64
N LEU A 41 1.82 10.55 1.26
CA LEU A 41 1.73 10.34 2.71
C LEU A 41 2.53 11.42 3.46
N PHE A 42 3.76 11.68 3.02
CA PHE A 42 4.62 12.73 3.57
C PHE A 42 4.01 14.11 3.38
N GLU A 43 3.44 14.41 2.21
CA GLU A 43 2.74 15.68 1.97
C GLU A 43 1.53 15.85 2.90
N ARG A 44 0.78 14.78 3.15
CA ARG A 44 -0.45 14.81 3.96
C ARG A 44 -0.19 14.89 5.47
N LEU A 45 0.75 14.10 6.00
CA LEU A 45 1.02 14.02 7.44
C LEU A 45 2.16 14.93 7.91
N GLY A 46 3.01 15.37 6.98
CA GLY A 46 4.28 16.03 7.30
C GLY A 46 5.38 15.05 7.68
N ASP A 47 6.63 15.49 7.50
CA ASP A 47 7.84 14.67 7.67
C ASP A 47 7.97 14.00 9.03
N GLU A 48 7.65 14.72 10.10
CA GLU A 48 7.80 14.21 11.47
C GLU A 48 6.85 13.05 11.75
N GLU A 49 5.57 13.24 11.43
CA GLU A 49 4.52 12.25 11.74
C GLU A 49 4.61 11.04 10.79
N ALA A 50 4.79 11.28 9.49
CA ALA A 50 5.02 10.20 8.52
C ALA A 50 6.27 9.38 8.88
N GLY A 51 7.37 10.07 9.23
CA GLY A 51 8.60 9.42 9.69
C GLY A 51 8.38 8.55 10.93
N ARG A 52 7.63 9.06 11.91
CA ARG A 52 7.29 8.32 13.14
C ARG A 52 6.50 7.04 12.85
N VAL A 53 5.47 7.12 12.00
CA VAL A 53 4.64 5.97 11.62
C VAL A 53 5.47 4.92 10.87
N LEU A 54 6.23 5.36 9.85
CA LEU A 54 7.00 4.46 9.00
C LEU A 54 8.18 3.82 9.74
N ALA A 55 8.85 4.56 10.65
CA ALA A 55 9.93 4.01 11.47
C ALA A 55 9.49 2.80 12.30
N GLN A 56 8.27 2.80 12.83
CA GLN A 56 7.73 1.65 13.56
C GLN A 56 7.44 0.47 12.61
N LEU A 57 6.89 0.76 11.42
CA LEU A 57 6.57 -0.24 10.40
C LEU A 57 7.82 -1.02 9.96
N TRP A 58 8.95 -0.34 9.74
CA TRP A 58 10.21 -0.97 9.31
C TRP A 58 10.74 -2.03 10.28
N ASN A 59 10.35 -1.99 11.55
CA ASN A 59 10.77 -2.96 12.57
C ASN A 59 9.93 -4.25 12.58
N ARG A 60 8.90 -4.35 11.73
CA ARG A 60 7.96 -5.49 11.71
C ARG A 60 7.83 -6.16 10.33
N PRO A 61 8.92 -6.62 9.70
CA PRO A 61 8.81 -7.44 8.50
C PRO A 61 8.18 -8.80 8.82
N ILE A 62 7.44 -9.37 7.86
CA ILE A 62 6.86 -10.72 7.95
C ILE A 62 7.17 -11.52 6.69
N LEU A 63 7.36 -12.84 6.84
CA LEU A 63 7.49 -13.73 5.70
C LEU A 63 6.15 -13.84 4.96
N LYS A 64 6.20 -13.85 3.62
CA LYS A 64 4.99 -13.96 2.78
C LYS A 64 4.14 -15.20 3.10
N ARG A 65 4.78 -16.30 3.46
CA ARG A 65 4.11 -17.57 3.80
C ARG A 65 3.34 -17.50 5.12
N ASP A 66 3.69 -16.55 5.98
CA ASP A 66 3.07 -16.36 7.30
C ASP A 66 2.04 -15.21 7.26
N ALA A 67 2.01 -14.44 6.16
CA ALA A 67 1.07 -13.34 5.98
C ALA A 67 -0.32 -13.88 5.63
N LEU A 68 -1.32 -13.55 6.46
CA LEU A 68 -2.73 -13.77 6.17
C LEU A 68 -3.25 -12.61 5.30
N GLY A 69 -2.98 -12.68 4.00
CA GLY A 69 -3.38 -11.67 3.02
C GLY A 69 -2.51 -10.40 3.02
N ILE A 70 -2.74 -9.54 2.02
CA ILE A 70 -2.15 -8.21 1.87
C ILE A 70 -3.32 -7.23 1.93
N HIS A 71 -3.22 -6.23 2.81
CA HIS A 71 -4.31 -5.29 3.09
C HIS A 71 -4.08 -3.93 2.47
N GLY A 72 -2.83 -3.58 2.17
CA GLY A 72 -2.49 -2.36 1.44
C GLY A 72 -1.10 -2.43 0.80
N THR A 73 -0.85 -1.53 -0.13
CA THR A 73 0.42 -1.42 -0.86
C THR A 73 0.96 0.01 -0.79
N LEU A 74 2.15 0.17 -0.22
CA LEU A 74 2.85 1.45 -0.13
C LEU A 74 4.01 1.49 -1.13
N PHE A 75 4.04 2.52 -1.98
CA PHE A 75 5.06 2.69 -3.00
C PHE A 75 6.04 3.81 -2.63
N TYR A 76 7.34 3.55 -2.76
CA TYR A 76 8.42 4.55 -2.62
C TYR A 76 9.14 4.75 -3.95
N ASN A 77 9.66 5.97 -4.15
CA ASN A 77 10.56 6.32 -5.25
C ASN A 77 9.93 6.01 -6.61
N ASN A 78 8.65 6.37 -6.76
CA ASN A 78 7.78 5.77 -7.75
C ASN A 78 7.22 6.77 -8.78
N GLU A 79 8.06 7.73 -9.17
CA GLU A 79 7.72 8.91 -10.00
C GLU A 79 6.98 8.60 -11.32
N ARG A 80 7.12 7.39 -11.85
CA ARG A 80 6.57 7.00 -13.16
C ARG A 80 5.37 6.05 -13.09
N ARG A 81 4.97 5.58 -11.91
CA ARG A 81 3.85 4.66 -11.79
C ARG A 81 2.53 5.41 -11.60
N GLN A 82 1.49 4.81 -12.14
CA GLN A 82 0.13 5.30 -12.02
C GLN A 82 -0.62 4.38 -11.06
N ILE A 83 -1.34 4.99 -10.13
CA ILE A 83 -2.35 4.34 -9.29
C ILE A 83 -3.68 5.10 -9.47
N PRO A 84 -4.83 4.49 -9.14
CA PRO A 84 -6.10 5.21 -9.17
C PRO A 84 -6.07 6.45 -8.27
N ARG A 85 -6.72 7.54 -8.67
CA ARG A 85 -6.82 8.76 -7.83
C ARG A 85 -7.52 8.50 -6.50
N SER A 86 -8.45 7.56 -6.48
CA SER A 86 -9.14 7.13 -5.27
C SER A 86 -8.26 6.31 -4.34
N LYS A 87 -7.09 5.85 -4.79
CA LYS A 87 -6.16 5.00 -4.03
C LYS A 87 -6.79 3.68 -3.56
N ARG A 88 -7.86 3.24 -4.24
CA ARG A 88 -8.46 1.91 -4.10
C ARG A 88 -8.11 1.07 -5.32
N GLU A 89 -7.55 -0.13 -5.12
CA GLU A 89 -7.12 -1.02 -6.20
C GLU A 89 -8.28 -1.37 -7.14
N VAL A 90 -9.49 -1.55 -6.58
CA VAL A 90 -10.70 -1.88 -7.35
C VAL A 90 -11.09 -0.83 -8.39
N ASP A 91 -10.62 0.40 -8.24
CA ASP A 91 -10.83 1.49 -9.20
C ASP A 91 -9.78 1.54 -10.31
N TRP A 92 -8.83 0.58 -10.34
CA TRP A 92 -7.88 0.44 -11.42
C TRP A 92 -8.55 -0.16 -12.67
N ASP A 93 -8.25 0.41 -13.83
CA ASP A 93 -8.90 0.03 -15.11
C ASP A 93 -7.91 -0.50 -16.16
N SER A 94 -6.59 -0.34 -15.94
CA SER A 94 -5.58 -0.67 -16.94
C SER A 94 -4.97 -2.07 -16.72
N ALA A 95 -4.49 -2.70 -17.79
CA ALA A 95 -3.75 -3.98 -17.70
C ALA A 95 -4.46 -5.12 -16.92
N LEU A 96 -5.78 -5.08 -16.79
CA LEU A 96 -6.56 -6.14 -16.14
C LEU A 96 -6.91 -7.27 -17.11
N ASN A 97 -6.97 -8.50 -16.60
CA ASN A 97 -7.62 -9.61 -17.28
C ASN A 97 -9.15 -9.63 -16.99
N GLU A 98 -9.89 -10.53 -17.63
CA GLU A 98 -11.35 -10.61 -17.48
C GLU A 98 -11.79 -10.99 -16.06
N ALA A 99 -11.08 -11.89 -15.40
CA ALA A 99 -11.39 -12.29 -14.03
C ALA A 99 -11.25 -11.12 -13.05
N GLN A 100 -10.19 -10.32 -13.20
CA GLN A 100 -9.98 -9.11 -12.40
C GLN A 100 -11.08 -8.08 -12.65
N ARG A 101 -11.45 -7.83 -13.91
CA ARG A 101 -12.57 -6.93 -14.24
C ARG A 101 -13.88 -7.36 -13.59
N ASN A 102 -14.19 -8.65 -13.64
CA ASN A 102 -15.40 -9.21 -13.03
C ASN A 102 -15.39 -9.15 -11.50
N LEU A 103 -14.22 -9.27 -10.88
CA LEU A 103 -14.08 -9.08 -9.44
C LEU A 103 -14.30 -7.61 -9.08
N PHE A 104 -13.54 -6.70 -9.70
CA PHE A 104 -13.54 -5.28 -9.35
C PHE A 104 -14.91 -4.63 -9.57
N SER A 105 -15.65 -5.01 -10.62
CA SER A 105 -16.99 -4.46 -10.88
C SER A 105 -18.02 -4.76 -9.77
N ARG A 106 -17.78 -5.76 -8.92
CA ARG A 106 -18.65 -6.13 -7.79
C ARG A 106 -18.32 -5.35 -6.51
N HIS A 107 -17.21 -4.63 -6.50
CA HIS A 107 -16.63 -4.00 -5.30
C HIS A 107 -16.36 -2.49 -5.47
N ARG A 108 -16.75 -1.88 -6.60
CA ARG A 108 -16.64 -0.44 -6.84
C ARG A 108 -17.66 0.39 -6.08
#